data_AF-A0A1B2IY64-F1
#
_entry.id   AF-A0A1B2IY64-F1
#
_cell.length_a   1.000
_cell.length_b   1.000
_cell.length_c   1.000
_cell.angle_alpha   90.00
_cell.angle_beta   90.00
_cell.angle_gamma   90.00
#
_symmetry.space_group_name_H-M   'P 1'
#
loop_
_entity.id
_entity.type
_entity.pdbx_description
1 polymer ?
#
loop_
_entity_poly.entity_id
_entity_poly.type
_entity_poly.pdbx_seq_one_letter_code
_entity_poly.pdbx_strand_id
1 'polypeptide(L)'
;MTKKAKIIGIIMSVLTAACLWTVGQAHAVFAAVRLTSAIQKGTTSQSTRRVTVRPTTKLHVVLTAYDNNQVTSTKTFTYKIFRYGKLYKTYHVKNGHVATAVKVKPGKYSVRAYDGNNTVTFTGGISSSNEPHFI
;
A
#
# COMPACT_ATOMS: atom_id res chain seq x y z
N MET A 1 8.55 -48.20 49.29
CA MET A 1 8.09 -46.92 48.69
C MET A 1 6.59 -46.79 48.89
N THR A 2 6.17 -45.80 49.67
CA THR A 2 4.77 -45.57 50.07
C THR A 2 3.97 -45.02 48.88
N LYS A 3 2.71 -45.48 48.72
CA LYS A 3 1.81 -45.12 47.60
C LYS A 3 1.69 -43.60 47.35
N LYS A 4 1.93 -42.79 48.38
CA LYS A 4 1.92 -41.30 48.34
C LYS A 4 3.03 -40.69 47.49
N ALA A 5 4.22 -41.32 47.42
CA ALA A 5 5.36 -40.79 46.67
C ALA A 5 5.21 -40.94 45.14
N LYS A 6 4.45 -41.96 44.67
CA LYS A 6 4.17 -42.16 43.24
C LYS A 6 3.19 -41.12 42.67
N ILE A 7 2.24 -40.65 43.48
CA ILE A 7 1.21 -39.69 43.04
C ILE A 7 1.80 -38.28 42.86
N ILE A 8 2.72 -37.88 43.74
CA ILE A 8 3.37 -36.56 43.68
C ILE A 8 4.28 -36.44 42.45
N GLY A 9 4.99 -37.51 42.08
CA GLY A 9 5.82 -37.52 40.86
C GLY A 9 5.03 -37.40 39.55
N ILE A 10 3.80 -37.90 39.51
CA ILE A 10 2.91 -37.81 38.34
C ILE A 10 2.30 -36.41 38.23
N ILE A 11 1.94 -35.77 39.33
CA ILE A 11 1.38 -34.41 39.31
C ILE A 11 2.45 -33.40 38.86
N MET A 12 3.71 -33.60 39.25
CA MET A 12 4.80 -32.67 38.93
C MET A 12 5.29 -32.79 37.47
N SER A 13 5.08 -33.93 36.80
CA SER A 13 5.41 -34.10 35.37
C SER A 13 4.31 -33.58 34.43
N VAL A 14 3.05 -33.51 34.88
CA VAL A 14 1.95 -32.95 34.09
C VAL A 14 1.97 -31.42 34.07
N LEU A 15 2.45 -30.77 35.14
CA LEU A 15 2.57 -29.30 35.19
C LEU A 15 3.69 -28.74 34.29
N THR A 16 4.79 -29.47 34.08
CA THR A 16 5.88 -29.01 33.19
C THR A 16 5.56 -29.19 31.71
N ALA A 17 4.74 -30.18 31.35
CA ALA A 17 4.28 -30.37 29.97
C ALA A 17 3.26 -29.29 29.54
N ALA A 18 2.46 -28.74 30.47
CA ALA A 18 1.48 -27.70 30.16
C ALA A 18 2.11 -26.31 29.91
N CYS A 19 3.30 -26.04 30.45
CA CYS A 19 3.97 -24.74 30.29
C CYS A 19 4.67 -24.59 28.92
N LEU A 20 4.96 -25.71 28.23
CA LEU A 20 5.59 -25.70 26.91
C LEU A 20 4.60 -25.51 25.75
N TRP A 21 3.29 -25.55 26.01
CA TRP A 21 2.27 -25.37 24.96
C TRP A 21 1.84 -23.90 24.75
N THR A 22 2.23 -22.98 25.64
CA THR A 22 1.87 -21.56 25.53
C THR A 22 2.95 -20.69 24.87
N VAL A 23 4.08 -21.26 24.47
CA VAL A 23 5.08 -20.56 23.61
C VAL A 23 4.73 -20.65 22.12
N GLY A 24 3.60 -21.25 21.78
CA GLY A 24 3.05 -21.27 20.44
C GLY A 24 2.60 -19.89 19.98
N GLN A 25 3.40 -19.30 19.09
CA GLN A 25 3.00 -18.27 18.12
C GLN A 25 2.81 -16.84 18.66
N ALA A 26 3.89 -16.24 19.16
CA ALA A 26 4.10 -14.81 18.96
C ALA A 26 4.45 -14.55 17.48
N HIS A 27 3.54 -14.85 16.55
CA HIS A 27 3.67 -14.35 15.19
C HIS A 27 3.41 -12.85 15.25
N ALA A 28 4.47 -12.06 15.16
CA ALA A 28 4.35 -10.64 14.87
C ALA A 28 3.55 -10.51 13.56
N VAL A 29 2.27 -10.17 13.66
CA VAL A 29 1.42 -9.87 12.52
C VAL A 29 1.95 -8.56 11.95
N PHE A 30 2.96 -8.64 11.09
CA PHE A 30 3.39 -7.50 10.28
C PHE A 30 2.20 -7.12 9.42
N ALA A 31 1.53 -6.03 9.77
CA ALA A 31 0.46 -5.47 8.95
C ALA A 31 0.97 -5.34 7.51
N ALA A 32 0.25 -5.95 6.56
CA ALA A 32 0.66 -5.98 5.16
C ALA A 32 0.96 -4.56 4.68
N VAL A 33 2.24 -4.29 4.41
CA VAL A 33 2.69 -2.98 3.95
C VAL A 33 2.31 -2.84 2.48
N ARG A 34 1.31 -2.01 2.19
CA ARG A 34 0.93 -1.72 0.81
C ARG A 34 2.03 -0.91 0.13
N LEU A 35 2.71 -1.51 -0.84
CA LEU A 35 3.73 -0.85 -1.66
C LEU A 35 3.17 -0.34 -2.98
N THR A 36 2.06 -0.91 -3.45
CA THR A 36 1.43 -0.55 -4.73
C THR A 36 -0.06 -0.29 -4.54
N SER A 37 -0.60 0.67 -5.30
CA SER A 37 -2.03 0.91 -5.39
C SER A 37 -2.39 1.45 -6.77
N ALA A 38 -3.33 0.78 -7.42
CA ALA A 38 -4.01 1.32 -8.59
C ALA A 38 -4.87 2.56 -8.21
N ILE A 39 -5.15 3.37 -9.23
CA ILE A 39 -6.09 4.48 -9.13
C ILE A 39 -7.51 3.93 -9.07
N GLN A 40 -8.31 4.46 -8.16
CA GLN A 40 -9.69 4.05 -7.94
C GLN A 40 -10.60 5.19 -8.36
N LYS A 41 -11.65 4.86 -9.11
CA LYS A 41 -12.67 5.83 -9.52
C LYS A 41 -13.40 6.35 -8.28
N GLY A 42 -13.38 7.66 -8.10
CA GLY A 42 -14.22 8.37 -7.13
C GLY A 42 -15.26 9.23 -7.84
N THR A 43 -16.13 9.87 -7.06
CA THR A 43 -17.22 10.72 -7.58
C THR A 43 -16.73 12.04 -8.18
N THR A 44 -15.70 12.66 -7.59
CA THR A 44 -15.15 13.97 -8.02
C THR A 44 -13.68 13.93 -8.43
N SER A 45 -12.98 12.86 -8.09
CA SER A 45 -11.58 12.64 -8.46
C SER A 45 -11.25 11.16 -8.40
N GLN A 46 -10.25 10.73 -9.17
CA GLN A 46 -9.76 9.36 -9.13
C GLN A 46 -8.49 9.33 -8.28
N SER A 47 -8.41 8.42 -7.32
CA SER A 47 -7.36 8.43 -6.29
C SER A 47 -6.83 7.07 -5.94
N THR A 48 -5.55 7.00 -5.56
CA THR A 48 -4.94 5.76 -5.07
C THR A 48 -5.11 5.64 -3.56
N ARG A 49 -5.09 4.39 -3.07
CA ARG A 49 -4.85 4.14 -1.64
C ARG A 49 -3.43 4.54 -1.27
N ARG A 50 -3.20 4.73 0.03
CA ARG A 50 -1.87 5.09 0.52
C ARG A 50 -0.89 3.92 0.37
N VAL A 51 0.28 4.19 -0.19
CA VAL A 51 1.43 3.28 -0.25
C VAL A 51 2.54 3.76 0.68
N THR A 52 3.33 2.85 1.24
CA THR A 52 4.41 3.18 2.17
C THR A 52 5.75 3.23 1.43
N VAL A 53 6.33 4.42 1.33
CA VAL A 53 7.69 4.63 0.83
C VAL A 53 8.68 4.49 1.99
N ARG A 54 9.69 3.64 1.81
CA ARG A 54 10.77 3.37 2.78
C ARG A 54 11.95 4.33 2.53
N PRO A 55 12.92 4.42 3.44
CA PRO A 55 14.22 5.02 3.11
C PRO A 55 14.78 4.43 1.82
N THR A 56 15.52 5.26 1.07
CA THR A 56 16.19 4.94 -0.20
C THR A 56 15.30 4.50 -1.38
N THR A 57 14.00 4.27 -1.19
CA THR A 57 13.08 3.95 -2.29
C THR A 57 12.48 5.20 -2.92
N LYS A 58 12.09 5.08 -4.20
CA LYS A 58 11.40 6.13 -4.95
C LYS A 58 9.91 5.86 -4.98
N LEU A 59 9.11 6.90 -5.19
CA LEU A 59 7.70 6.79 -5.49
C LEU A 59 7.51 6.80 -7.01
N HIS A 60 7.15 5.66 -7.58
CA HIS A 60 6.77 5.50 -8.97
C HIS A 60 5.31 5.92 -9.14
N VAL A 61 5.05 6.76 -10.13
CA VAL A 61 3.71 7.22 -10.51
C VAL A 61 3.52 6.89 -11.98
N VAL A 62 2.49 6.11 -12.28
CA VAL A 62 2.09 5.78 -13.65
C VAL A 62 0.62 6.15 -13.77
N LEU A 63 0.28 7.05 -14.69
CA LEU A 63 -1.10 7.44 -14.95
C LEU A 63 -1.32 7.57 -16.45
N THR A 64 -2.43 7.02 -16.93
CA THR A 64 -2.91 7.22 -18.30
C THR A 64 -4.33 7.73 -18.25
N ALA A 65 -4.63 8.78 -19.00
CA ALA A 65 -5.96 9.35 -19.17
C ALA A 65 -6.55 8.83 -20.48
N TYR A 66 -7.78 8.34 -20.44
CA TYR A 66 -8.54 7.86 -21.58
C TYR A 66 -9.77 8.73 -21.80
N ASP A 67 -10.10 9.01 -23.05
CA ASP A 67 -11.35 9.68 -23.42
C ASP A 67 -12.56 8.72 -23.35
N ASN A 68 -13.73 9.23 -23.75
CA ASN A 68 -14.98 8.46 -23.77
C ASN A 68 -14.93 7.24 -24.73
N ASN A 69 -14.04 7.27 -25.72
CA ASN A 69 -13.85 6.19 -26.69
C ASN A 69 -12.78 5.18 -26.24
N GLN A 70 -12.29 5.28 -25.01
CA GLN A 70 -11.19 4.47 -24.48
C GLN A 70 -9.88 4.62 -25.26
N VAL A 71 -9.68 5.77 -25.91
CA VAL A 71 -8.41 6.13 -26.55
C VAL A 71 -7.60 7.01 -25.59
N THR A 72 -6.27 6.84 -25.57
CA THR A 72 -5.40 7.72 -24.77
C THR A 72 -5.66 9.18 -25.13
N SER A 73 -6.07 9.95 -24.13
CA SER A 73 -6.42 11.35 -24.29
C SER A 73 -5.18 12.18 -24.62
N THR A 74 -5.31 13.15 -25.52
CA THR A 74 -4.25 14.14 -25.77
C THR A 74 -4.35 15.34 -24.82
N LYS A 75 -5.40 15.40 -24.00
CA LYS A 75 -5.65 16.52 -23.08
C LYS A 75 -4.58 16.59 -21.99
N THR A 76 -4.39 17.82 -21.49
CA THR A 76 -3.60 18.05 -20.29
C THR A 76 -4.42 17.69 -19.06
N PHE A 77 -3.84 16.96 -18.12
CA PHE A 77 -4.44 16.68 -16.83
C PHE A 77 -3.50 17.05 -15.69
N THR A 78 -4.07 17.17 -14.48
CA THR A 78 -3.31 17.50 -13.27
C THR A 78 -3.36 16.32 -12.30
N TYR A 79 -2.24 15.99 -11.68
CA TYR A 79 -2.25 15.08 -10.54
C TYR A 79 -1.52 15.70 -9.34
N LYS A 80 -1.99 15.34 -8.15
CA LYS A 80 -1.45 15.80 -6.87
C LYS A 80 -0.99 14.61 -6.04
N ILE A 81 0.23 14.71 -5.51
CA ILE A 81 0.81 13.75 -4.56
C ILE A 81 0.51 14.26 -3.15
N PHE A 82 0.04 13.37 -2.28
CA PHE A 82 -0.22 13.66 -0.87
C PHE A 82 0.64 12.78 0.03
N ARG A 83 1.28 13.36 1.05
CA ARG A 83 2.03 12.65 2.09
C ARG A 83 1.26 12.77 3.41
N TYR A 84 0.88 11.63 4.00
CA TYR A 84 0.02 11.59 5.20
C TYR A 84 -1.27 12.43 5.06
N GLY A 85 -1.83 12.51 3.85
CA GLY A 85 -3.04 13.29 3.56
C GLY A 85 -2.82 14.78 3.31
N LYS A 86 -1.62 15.31 3.52
CA LYS A 86 -1.27 16.70 3.17
C LYS A 86 -0.70 16.78 1.77
N LEU A 87 -1.01 17.84 1.04
CA LEU A 87 -0.46 18.07 -0.30
C LEU A 87 1.07 18.10 -0.21
N TYR A 88 1.73 17.27 -1.03
CA TYR A 88 3.18 17.21 -1.14
C TYR A 88 3.65 17.92 -2.41
N LYS A 89 3.03 17.62 -3.55
CA LYS A 89 3.40 18.21 -4.84
C LYS A 89 2.27 18.14 -5.86
N THR A 90 2.24 19.08 -6.78
CA THR A 90 1.31 19.13 -7.92
C THR A 90 2.10 19.00 -9.22
N TYR A 91 1.55 18.29 -10.19
CA TYR A 91 2.12 18.09 -11.51
C TYR A 91 1.07 18.28 -12.60
N HIS A 92 1.52 18.82 -13.73
CA HIS A 92 0.74 18.96 -14.96
C HIS A 92 1.33 18.03 -16.01
N VAL A 93 0.48 17.22 -16.63
CA VAL A 93 0.87 16.20 -17.61
C VAL A 93 0.20 16.52 -18.93
N LYS A 94 1.00 16.60 -19.99
CA LYS A 94 0.51 16.73 -21.37
C LYS A 94 0.43 15.34 -22.01
N ASN A 95 -0.36 15.20 -23.07
CA ASN A 95 -0.49 13.96 -23.85
C ASN A 95 -1.06 12.76 -23.08
N GLY A 96 -1.83 13.01 -22.02
CA GLY A 96 -2.60 11.98 -21.31
C GLY A 96 -1.81 10.83 -20.68
N HIS A 97 -0.48 10.85 -20.63
CA HIS A 97 0.30 9.79 -20.01
C HIS A 97 1.50 10.31 -19.22
N VAL A 98 1.77 9.69 -18.07
CA VAL A 98 2.99 9.89 -17.30
C VAL A 98 3.46 8.58 -16.70
N ALA A 99 4.76 8.33 -16.76
CA ALA A 99 5.45 7.31 -16.00
C ALA A 99 6.73 7.93 -15.42
N THR A 100 6.79 8.13 -14.11
CA THR A 100 7.91 8.83 -13.47
C THR A 100 8.24 8.28 -12.09
N ALA A 101 9.50 8.41 -11.69
CA ALA A 101 9.98 8.05 -10.36
C ALA A 101 10.38 9.32 -9.59
N VAL A 102 9.70 9.58 -8.48
CA VAL A 102 9.90 10.77 -7.66
C VAL A 102 10.69 10.39 -6.40
N LYS A 103 11.82 11.06 -6.17
CA LYS A 103 12.54 10.94 -4.89
C LYS A 103 11.74 11.70 -3.82
N VAL A 104 11.31 10.99 -2.78
CA VAL A 104 10.49 11.53 -1.69
C VAL A 104 11.02 11.08 -0.33
N LYS A 105 10.69 11.81 0.74
CA LYS A 105 11.02 11.37 2.10
C LYS A 105 10.19 10.13 2.45
N PRO A 106 10.66 9.24 3.35
CA PRO A 106 9.88 8.08 3.79
C PRO A 106 8.50 8.48 4.33
N GLY A 107 7.48 7.64 4.10
CA GLY A 107 6.15 7.84 4.64
C GLY A 107 5.03 7.28 3.78
N LYS A 108 3.78 7.65 4.11
CA LYS A 108 2.58 7.16 3.41
C LYS A 108 2.13 8.14 2.34
N TYR A 109 2.06 7.70 1.08
CA TYR A 109 1.76 8.53 -0.08
C TYR A 109 0.51 8.07 -0.81
N SER A 110 -0.29 9.00 -1.30
CA SER A 110 -1.40 8.76 -2.21
C SER A 110 -1.37 9.77 -3.37
N VAL A 111 -1.97 9.42 -4.49
CA VAL A 111 -2.12 10.32 -5.64
C VAL A 111 -3.59 10.53 -5.95
N ARG A 112 -3.92 11.74 -6.39
CA ARG A 112 -5.24 12.09 -6.94
C ARG A 112 -5.04 12.69 -8.32
N ALA A 113 -5.72 12.15 -9.32
CA ALA A 113 -5.74 12.68 -10.69
C ALA A 113 -7.04 13.47 -10.92
N TYR A 114 -6.91 14.56 -11.66
CA TYR A 114 -7.95 15.54 -11.92
C TYR A 114 -7.96 15.90 -13.40
N ASP A 115 -9.15 15.89 -13.97
CA ASP A 115 -9.50 16.58 -15.22
C ASP A 115 -10.51 17.66 -14.83
N GLY A 116 -10.23 18.92 -15.17
CA GLY A 116 -11.09 20.06 -14.85
C GLY A 116 -12.51 19.94 -15.40
N ASN A 117 -12.69 19.16 -16.47
CA ASN A 117 -13.98 18.93 -17.13
C ASN A 117 -14.56 17.53 -16.84
N ASN A 118 -13.85 16.67 -16.09
CA ASN A 118 -14.25 15.30 -15.75
C ASN A 118 -14.70 14.45 -16.96
N THR A 119 -14.05 14.66 -18.10
CA THR A 119 -14.30 14.00 -19.40
C THR A 119 -13.37 12.81 -19.66
N VAL A 120 -12.38 12.57 -18.80
CA VAL A 120 -11.42 11.46 -18.95
C VAL A 120 -11.49 10.48 -17.78
N THR A 121 -11.19 9.23 -18.07
CA THR A 121 -10.98 8.18 -17.06
C THR A 121 -9.49 7.93 -16.89
N PHE A 122 -9.03 7.71 -15.66
CA PHE A 122 -7.62 7.44 -15.39
C PHE A 122 -7.39 5.95 -15.09
N THR A 123 -6.27 5.42 -15.56
CA THR A 123 -5.73 4.11 -15.13
C THR A 123 -4.29 4.27 -14.63
N GLY A 124 -3.72 3.18 -14.11
CA GLY A 124 -2.40 3.15 -13.51
C GLY A 124 -2.47 3.26 -11.99
N GLY A 125 -1.44 3.85 -11.36
CA GLY A 125 -1.36 3.97 -9.92
C GLY A 125 -0.03 4.50 -9.40
N ILE A 126 0.24 4.20 -8.13
CA ILE A 126 1.51 4.49 -7.50
C ILE A 126 2.13 3.26 -6.87
N SER A 127 3.46 3.19 -6.91
CA SER A 127 4.24 2.10 -6.33
C SER A 127 5.50 2.64 -5.66
N SER A 128 5.91 2.02 -4.58
CA SER A 128 7.25 2.17 -4.00
C SER A 128 8.08 0.89 -4.09
N SER A 129 7.57 -0.12 -4.81
CA SER A 129 8.29 -1.32 -5.20
C SER A 129 9.21 -1.03 -6.38
N ASN A 130 10.36 -1.71 -6.42
CA ASN A 130 11.26 -1.69 -7.58
C ASN A 130 10.65 -2.43 -8.79
N GLU A 131 9.66 -3.27 -8.54
CA GLU A 131 8.85 -3.99 -9.53
C GLU A 131 7.38 -3.54 -9.38
N PRO A 132 6.98 -2.45 -10.03
CA PRO A 132 5.63 -1.91 -9.89
C PRO A 132 4.61 -2.76 -10.67
N HIS A 133 3.72 -3.45 -9.94
CA HIS A 133 2.58 -4.17 -10.50
C HIS A 133 1.27 -3.45 -10.15
N PHE A 134 0.63 -2.82 -11.13
CA PHE A 134 -0.67 -2.17 -10.98
C PHE A 134 -1.76 -3.15 -11.39
N ILE A 135 -2.36 -3.81 -10.38
CA ILE A 135 -3.52 -4.70 -10.53
C ILE A 135 -4.80 -3.87 -10.37
#